data_AF-A0A497XFU7-F1
#
_entry.id   AF-A0A497XFU7-F1
#
_cell.length_a   1.000
_cell.length_b   1.000
_cell.length_c   1.000
_cell.angle_alpha   90.00
_cell.angle_beta   90.00
_cell.angle_gamma   90.00
#
_symmetry.space_group_name_H-M   'P 1'
#
loop_
_entity.id
_entity.type
_entity.pdbx_description
1 polymer ?
#
loop_
_entity_poly.entity_id
_entity_poly.type
_entity_poly.pdbx_seq_one_letter_code
_entity_poly.pdbx_strand_id
1 'polypeptide(L)'
;MKRQRGVSLSGLLMGIAIIIPAALLGMKVTPSVIEYYKILKAAKTVGKDSALQSASVPDIRKAFDKHAEIDNFKKITSQDIEVTKEGGQLVVSFAYQDKIPLFANVSLVMDYEGSSLK
;
A
#
# COMPACT_ATOMS: atom_id res chain seq x y z
N MET A 1 -42.80 -28.19 -9.98
CA MET A 1 -41.70 -28.83 -9.21
C MET A 1 -40.38 -28.09 -9.53
N LYS A 2 -39.74 -27.43 -8.55
CA LYS A 2 -38.42 -26.80 -8.73
C LYS A 2 -37.34 -27.88 -8.59
N ARG A 3 -36.57 -28.17 -9.65
CA ARG A 3 -35.39 -29.04 -9.56
C ARG A 3 -34.29 -28.30 -8.81
N GLN A 4 -33.89 -28.82 -7.66
CA GLN A 4 -32.71 -28.32 -6.94
C GLN A 4 -31.47 -28.64 -7.77
N ARG A 5 -30.87 -27.60 -8.36
CA ARG A 5 -29.57 -27.71 -9.02
C ARG A 5 -28.50 -27.53 -7.94
N GLY A 6 -28.04 -28.64 -7.39
CA GLY A 6 -26.82 -28.66 -6.58
C GLY A 6 -25.58 -28.45 -7.44
N VAL A 7 -24.49 -28.01 -6.81
CA VAL A 7 -23.17 -28.02 -7.45
C VAL A 7 -22.71 -29.47 -7.56
N SER A 8 -22.29 -29.92 -8.75
CA SER A 8 -21.72 -31.26 -8.91
C SER A 8 -20.39 -31.35 -8.14
N LEU A 9 -20.01 -32.56 -7.68
CA LEU A 9 -18.71 -32.75 -7.03
C LEU A 9 -17.55 -32.24 -7.90
N SER A 10 -17.63 -32.45 -9.22
CA SER A 10 -16.67 -31.89 -10.19
C SER A 10 -16.66 -30.36 -10.23
N GLY A 11 -17.83 -29.72 -10.18
CA GLY A 11 -17.94 -28.27 -10.13
C GLY A 11 -17.39 -27.70 -8.82
N LEU A 12 -17.60 -28.39 -7.71
CA LEU A 12 -17.03 -28.03 -6.41
C LEU A 12 -15.50 -28.12 -6.42
N LEU A 13 -14.95 -29.24 -6.91
CA LEU A 13 -13.49 -29.44 -6.99
C LEU A 13 -12.82 -28.41 -7.90
N MET A 14 -13.43 -28.11 -9.06
CA MET A 14 -12.93 -27.07 -9.97
C MET A 14 -12.98 -25.68 -9.31
N GLY A 15 -14.07 -25.38 -8.60
CA GLY A 15 -14.19 -24.14 -7.83
C GLY A 15 -13.09 -24.00 -6.78
N ILE A 16 -12.86 -25.05 -5.99
CA ILE A 16 -11.81 -25.07 -4.96
C ILE A 16 -10.42 -24.88 -5.58
N ALA A 17 -10.14 -25.53 -6.72
CA ALA A 17 -8.87 -25.40 -7.42
C ALA A 17 -8.55 -23.96 -7.85
N ILE A 18 -9.56 -23.12 -8.08
CA ILE A 18 -9.39 -21.70 -8.41
C ILE A 18 -9.38 -20.83 -7.14
N ILE A 19 -10.29 -21.10 -6.21
CA ILE A 19 -10.49 -20.28 -5.01
C ILE A 19 -9.27 -20.34 -4.08
N ILE A 20 -8.68 -21.51 -3.87
CA ILE A 20 -7.52 -21.67 -2.98
C ILE A 20 -6.33 -20.79 -3.42
N PRO A 21 -5.81 -20.89 -4.66
CA PRO A 21 -4.69 -20.06 -5.08
C PRO A 21 -5.06 -18.57 -5.09
N ALA A 22 -6.28 -18.21 -5.51
CA ALA A 22 -6.74 -16.82 -5.45
C ALA A 22 -6.75 -16.26 -4.01
N ALA A 23 -7.22 -17.05 -3.04
CA ALA A 23 -7.22 -16.68 -1.63
C ALA A 23 -5.79 -16.54 -1.08
N LEU A 24 -4.88 -17.47 -1.41
CA LEU A 24 -3.48 -17.40 -0.99
C LEU A 24 -2.76 -16.16 -1.55
N LEU A 25 -3.00 -15.83 -2.82
CA LEU A 25 -2.49 -14.60 -3.43
C LEU A 25 -3.05 -13.37 -2.71
N GLY A 26 -4.36 -13.33 -2.48
CA GLY A 26 -5.01 -12.24 -1.75
C GLY A 26 -4.43 -12.05 -0.34
N MET A 27 -4.20 -13.14 0.40
CA MET A 27 -3.59 -13.10 1.73
C MET A 27 -2.16 -12.54 1.71
N LYS A 28 -1.38 -12.83 0.66
CA LYS A 28 -0.01 -12.30 0.50
C LYS A 28 0.03 -10.83 0.09
N VAL A 29 -0.91 -10.40 -0.75
CA VAL A 29 -1.01 -9.02 -1.26
C VAL A 29 -1.56 -8.07 -0.20
N THR A 30 -2.52 -8.52 0.61
CA THR A 30 -3.16 -7.73 1.67
C THR A 30 -2.19 -6.94 2.56
N PRO A 31 -1.15 -7.53 3.18
CA PRO A 31 -0.23 -6.78 4.05
C PRO A 31 0.51 -5.67 3.31
N SER A 32 0.90 -5.90 2.05
CA SER A 32 1.55 -4.89 1.21
C SER A 32 0.61 -3.71 0.92
N VAL A 33 -0.64 -4.00 0.56
CA VAL A 33 -1.65 -2.96 0.30
C VAL A 33 -1.96 -2.16 1.57
N ILE A 34 -2.07 -2.81 2.73
CA ILE A 34 -2.26 -2.14 4.01
C ILE A 34 -1.10 -1.18 4.29
N GLU A 35 0.14 -1.62 4.03
CA GLU A 35 1.32 -0.80 4.24
C GLU A 35 1.34 0.43 3.31
N TYR A 36 0.98 0.26 2.03
CA TYR A 36 0.77 1.38 1.11
C TYR A 36 -0.24 2.41 1.64
N TYR A 37 -1.39 1.97 2.15
CA TYR A 37 -2.38 2.89 2.69
C TYR A 37 -1.90 3.62 3.95
N LYS A 38 -1.09 2.99 4.80
CA LYS A 38 -0.46 3.64 5.94
C LYS A 38 0.50 4.74 5.49
N ILE A 39 1.35 4.44 4.51
CA ILE A 39 2.28 5.40 3.91
C ILE A 39 1.52 6.59 3.29
N LEU A 40 0.47 6.30 2.51
CA LEU A 40 -0.38 7.33 1.91
C LEU A 40 -1.02 8.23 2.96
N LYS A 41 -1.51 7.64 4.06
CA LYS A 41 -2.06 8.38 5.18
C LYS A 41 -1.01 9.27 5.86
N ALA A 42 0.21 8.76 6.07
CA ALA A 42 1.31 9.53 6.62
C ALA A 42 1.66 10.73 5.73
N ALA A 43 1.81 10.52 4.42
CA ALA A 43 2.08 11.59 3.44
C ALA A 43 0.96 12.63 3.43
N LYS A 44 -0.32 12.21 3.45
CA LYS A 44 -1.48 13.11 3.52
C LYS A 44 -1.51 13.90 4.83
N THR A 45 -1.12 13.30 5.94
CA THR A 45 -1.10 13.98 7.24
C THR A 45 -0.01 15.05 7.28
N VAL A 46 1.20 14.69 6.85
CA VAL A 46 2.35 15.62 6.78
C VAL A 46 2.09 16.76 5.81
N GLY A 47 1.54 16.48 4.62
CA GLY A 47 1.23 17.52 3.63
C GLY A 47 0.10 18.49 4.04
N LYS A 48 -0.81 18.05 4.91
CA LYS A 48 -1.90 18.89 5.44
C LYS A 48 -1.54 19.64 6.72
N ASP A 49 -0.40 19.32 7.33
CA ASP A 49 0.00 19.96 8.57
C ASP A 49 0.43 21.42 8.30
N SER A 50 -0.39 22.37 8.77
CA SER A 50 -0.14 23.80 8.66
C SER A 50 1.19 24.23 9.28
N ALA A 51 1.66 23.54 10.33
CA ALA A 51 2.95 23.84 10.95
C ALA A 51 4.13 23.45 10.05
N LEU A 52 3.94 22.47 9.16
CA LEU A 52 4.97 21.98 8.26
C LEU A 52 5.02 22.71 6.90
N GLN A 53 4.01 23.52 6.56
CA GLN A 53 3.98 24.28 5.30
C GLN A 53 5.18 25.23 5.14
N SER A 54 5.66 25.79 6.25
CA SER A 54 6.84 26.67 6.31
C SER A 54 8.08 25.98 6.87
N ALA A 55 8.01 24.69 7.20
CA ALA A 55 9.12 23.94 7.76
C ALA A 55 10.17 23.58 6.70
N SER A 56 11.37 23.24 7.16
CA SER A 56 12.45 22.80 6.29
C SER A 56 12.22 21.35 5.79
N VAL A 57 12.80 20.97 4.65
CA VAL A 57 12.71 19.59 4.13
C VAL A 57 13.18 18.55 5.17
N PRO A 58 14.27 18.76 5.93
CA PRO A 58 14.64 17.87 7.03
C PRO A 58 13.58 17.70 8.11
N ASP A 59 12.82 18.75 8.45
CA ASP A 59 11.77 18.67 9.47
C ASP A 59 10.56 17.88 8.96
N ILE A 60 10.21 18.06 7.69
CA ILE A 60 9.15 17.29 7.00
C ILE A 60 9.52 15.81 6.96
N ARG A 61 10.79 15.49 6.66
CA ARG A 61 11.33 14.12 6.70
C ARG A 61 11.25 13.51 8.09
N LYS A 62 11.65 14.25 9.13
CA LYS A 62 11.51 13.80 10.53
C LYS A 62 10.05 13.57 10.93
N ALA A 63 9.14 14.42 10.47
CA ALA A 63 7.71 14.24 10.73
C ALA A 63 7.19 12.96 10.06
N PHE A 64 7.61 12.70 8.82
CA PHE A 64 7.30 11.45 8.12
C PHE A 64 7.87 10.21 8.84
N ASP A 65 9.12 10.26 9.30
CA ASP A 65 9.73 9.14 10.04
C ASP A 65 8.98 8.83 11.35
N LYS A 66 8.49 9.86 12.07
CA LYS A 66 7.63 9.63 13.24
C LYS A 66 6.35 8.87 12.88
N HIS A 67 5.74 9.16 11.73
CA HIS A 67 4.60 8.40 11.25
C HIS A 67 4.97 6.97 10.85
N ALA A 68 6.16 6.76 10.27
CA ALA A 68 6.69 5.44 9.98
C ALA A 68 6.84 4.58 11.25
N GLU A 69 7.31 5.18 12.35
CA GLU A 69 7.42 4.52 13.65
C GLU A 69 6.04 4.21 14.26
N ILE A 70 5.10 5.16 14.21
CA ILE A 70 3.75 5.01 14.80
C ILE A 70 2.92 3.96 14.04
N ASP A 71 2.85 4.06 12.71
CA ASP A 71 2.06 3.16 11.87
C ASP A 71 2.83 1.87 11.50
N ASN A 72 4.12 1.80 11.88
CA ASN A 72 5.04 0.67 11.72
C ASN A 72 5.12 0.16 10.28
N PHE A 73 5.43 1.06 9.34
CA PHE A 73 5.76 0.72 7.95
C PHE A 73 7.26 0.85 7.70
N LYS A 74 7.81 -0.01 6.85
CA LYS A 74 9.25 -0.15 6.57
C LYS A 74 9.59 -0.21 5.09
N LYS A 75 8.60 -0.27 4.20
CA LYS A 75 8.83 -0.34 2.74
C LYS A 75 9.51 0.88 2.16
N ILE A 76 9.28 2.06 2.75
CA ILE A 76 9.94 3.30 2.38
C ILE A 76 10.34 4.08 3.62
N THR A 77 11.30 4.98 3.45
CA THR A 77 11.83 5.88 4.48
C THR A 77 11.63 7.33 4.09
N SER A 78 11.95 8.28 4.98
CA SER A 78 11.95 9.70 4.65
C SER A 78 12.94 10.12 3.55
N GLN A 79 13.85 9.23 3.13
CA GLN A 79 14.75 9.49 2.01
C GLN A 79 14.09 9.23 0.66
N ASP A 80 13.08 8.35 0.63
CA ASP A 80 12.37 7.93 -0.59
C ASP A 80 11.18 8.85 -0.91
N ILE A 81 10.90 9.84 -0.05
CA ILE A 81 9.85 10.83 -0.28
C ILE A 81 10.41 12.06 -1.00
N GLU A 82 9.64 12.52 -1.98
CA GLU A 82 9.88 13.78 -2.66
C GLU A 82 8.97 14.86 -2.08
N VAL A 83 9.58 15.98 -1.70
CA VAL A 83 8.92 17.11 -1.04
C VAL A 83 8.92 18.30 -1.99
N THR A 84 7.73 18.67 -2.47
CA THR A 84 7.54 19.81 -3.37
C THR A 84 6.55 20.81 -2.78
N LYS A 85 6.51 22.02 -3.36
CA LYS A 85 5.54 23.06 -3.00
C LYS A 85 4.76 23.45 -4.24
N GLU A 86 3.49 23.12 -4.28
CA GLU A 86 2.60 23.46 -5.40
C GLU A 86 1.53 24.44 -4.91
N GLY A 87 1.42 25.61 -5.55
CA GLY A 87 0.41 26.61 -5.18
C GLY A 87 0.49 27.12 -3.74
N GLY A 88 1.69 27.06 -3.12
CA GLY A 88 1.89 27.40 -1.72
C GLY A 88 1.53 26.29 -0.71
N GLN A 89 1.11 25.12 -1.19
CA GLN A 89 0.83 23.95 -0.36
C GLN A 89 2.00 22.96 -0.38
N LEU A 90 2.23 22.32 0.77
CA LEU A 90 3.23 21.26 0.91
C LEU A 90 2.73 19.96 0.27
N VAL A 91 3.49 19.45 -0.69
CA VAL A 91 3.20 18.19 -1.37
C VAL A 91 4.27 17.18 -1.00
N VAL A 92 3.83 16.06 -0.43
CA VAL A 92 4.70 14.92 -0.12
C VAL A 92 4.29 13.79 -1.05
N SER A 93 5.22 13.33 -1.88
CA SER A 93 5.01 12.28 -2.86
C SER A 93 6.00 11.14 -2.68
N PHE A 94 5.62 9.95 -3.10
CA PHE A 94 6.44 8.76 -3.01
C PHE A 94 6.10 7.79 -4.15
N ALA A 95 7.10 7.05 -4.60
CA ALA A 95 6.93 5.95 -5.53
C ALA A 95 7.91 4.84 -5.18
N TYR A 96 7.45 3.59 -5.10
CA TYR A 96 8.29 2.44 -4.80
C TYR A 96 7.72 1.15 -5.38
N GLN A 97 8.60 0.18 -5.58
CA GLN A 97 8.25 -1.14 -6.07
C GLN A 97 8.32 -2.15 -4.92
N ASP A 98 7.23 -2.87 -4.66
CA ASP A 98 7.19 -3.95 -3.68
C ASP A 98 7.24 -5.31 -4.38
N LYS A 99 8.21 -6.14 -3.99
CA LYS A 99 8.37 -7.50 -4.50
C LYS A 99 7.88 -8.50 -3.45
N ILE A 100 6.75 -9.14 -3.75
CA ILE A 100 6.09 -10.10 -2.87
C ILE A 100 6.44 -11.52 -3.33
N PRO A 101 7.26 -12.27 -2.59
CA PRO A 101 7.60 -13.64 -2.95
C PRO A 101 6.36 -14.53 -2.81
N LEU A 102 6.05 -15.30 -3.87
CA LEU A 102 4.90 -16.19 -3.90
C LEU A 102 5.32 -17.62 -3.52
N PHE A 103 6.03 -18.32 -4.38
CA PHE A 103 6.52 -19.68 -4.16
C PHE A 103 7.76 -19.95 -5.02
N ALA A 104 8.72 -20.69 -4.48
CA ALA A 104 10.01 -20.96 -5.11
C ALA A 104 10.63 -19.66 -5.69
N ASN A 105 10.84 -19.61 -7.00
CA ASN A 105 11.46 -18.47 -7.70
C ASN A 105 10.42 -17.50 -8.30
N VAL A 106 9.14 -17.62 -7.95
CA VAL A 106 8.05 -16.78 -8.47
C VAL A 106 7.73 -15.67 -7.47
N SER A 107 7.62 -14.43 -7.97
CA SER A 107 7.25 -13.25 -7.18
C SER A 107 6.18 -12.44 -7.91
N LEU A 108 5.32 -11.80 -7.14
CA LEU A 108 4.45 -10.73 -7.63
C LEU A 108 5.16 -9.40 -7.37
N VAL A 109 5.09 -8.51 -8.36
CA VAL A 109 5.60 -7.14 -8.23
C VAL A 109 4.40 -6.22 -8.23
N MET A 110 4.40 -5.25 -7.32
CA MET A 110 3.45 -4.15 -7.30
C MET A 110 4.19 -2.82 -7.25
N ASP A 111 3.87 -1.96 -8.20
CA ASP A 111 4.35 -0.59 -8.23
C ASP A 111 3.33 0.29 -7.51
N TYR A 112 3.80 1.00 -6.48
CA TYR A 112 3.00 1.90 -5.68
C TYR A 112 3.46 3.32 -5.89
N GLU A 113 2.50 4.22 -6.06
CA GLU A 113 2.70 5.65 -6.11
C GLU A 113 1.63 6.35 -5.27
N GLY A 114 2.00 7.47 -4.65
CA GLY A 114 1.07 8.24 -3.86
C GLY A 114 1.55 9.65 -3.61
N SER A 115 0.61 10.55 -3.33
CA SER A 115 0.91 11.93 -2.97
C SER A 115 -0.05 12.44 -1.90
N SER A 116 0.33 13.52 -1.21
CA SER A 116 -0.55 14.17 -0.25
C SER A 116 -1.76 14.86 -0.91
N LEU A 117 -1.69 15.15 -2.22
CA LEU A 117 -2.75 15.81 -2.99
C LEU A 117 -3.72 14.84 -3.70
N LYS A 118 -3.28 13.62 -4.04
CA LYS A 118 -4.11 12.58 -4.70
C LYS A 118 -4.45 11.43 -3.76
#